data_AF-A0AA39FZ58-F1
#
_entry.id   AF-A0AA39FZ58-F1
#
_cell.length_a   1.000
_cell.length_b   1.000
_cell.length_c   1.000
_cell.angle_alpha   90.00
_cell.angle_beta   90.00
_cell.angle_gamma   90.00
#
_symmetry.space_group_name_H-M   'P 1'
#
loop_
_entity.id
_entity.type
_entity.pdbx_description
1 polymer ?
#
loop_
_entity_poly.entity_id
_entity_poly.type
_entity_poly.pdbx_seq_one_letter_code
_entity_poly.pdbx_strand_id
1 'polypeptide(L)'
;MAHKSLKNICYSQSESSSFRLASVVCTKNHGETYLIEVRKNLGLTPGQYASLYAKLFDNTRVKRSENSELPVTKKRRISMAQEREKLKKKNESIEGVQYRCNVAFSDSCEDSFGFDD
;
A
#
# COMPACT_ATOMS: atom_id res chain seq x y z
N MET A 1 -9.55 -6.45 -25.88
CA MET A 1 -9.20 -6.96 -24.53
C MET A 1 -8.18 -6.03 -23.91
N ALA A 2 -8.50 -5.37 -22.79
CA ALA A 2 -7.53 -4.54 -22.08
C ALA A 2 -6.67 -5.46 -21.19
N HIS A 3 -5.39 -5.61 -21.53
CA HIS A 3 -4.46 -6.39 -20.73
C HIS A 3 -4.29 -5.68 -19.38
N LYS A 4 -4.59 -6.36 -18.27
CA LYS A 4 -4.31 -5.82 -16.93
C LYS A 4 -2.82 -5.52 -16.88
N SER A 5 -2.46 -4.27 -16.62
CA SER A 5 -1.08 -3.84 -16.45
C SER A 5 -0.44 -4.67 -15.35
N LEU A 6 0.66 -5.35 -15.68
CA LEU A 6 1.41 -6.15 -14.73
C LEU A 6 2.12 -5.17 -13.76
N LYS A 7 1.73 -5.19 -12.49
CA LYS A 7 2.18 -4.22 -11.47
C LYS A 7 3.69 -4.25 -11.19
N ASN A 8 4.40 -5.26 -11.70
CA ASN A 8 5.85 -5.42 -11.61
C ASN A 8 6.61 -4.86 -12.82
N ILE A 9 5.92 -4.39 -13.87
CA ILE A 9 6.55 -3.83 -15.07
C ILE A 9 6.50 -2.31 -15.01
N CYS A 10 7.66 -1.66 -14.97
CA CYS A 10 7.77 -0.22 -15.16
C CYS A 10 7.79 0.09 -16.66
N TYR A 11 6.70 0.66 -17.17
CA TYR A 11 6.61 1.08 -18.57
C TYR A 11 7.24 2.47 -18.82
N SER A 12 7.66 3.17 -17.76
CA SER A 12 8.25 4.51 -17.87
C SER A 12 9.78 4.43 -17.89
N GLN A 13 10.36 4.54 -19.09
CA GLN A 13 11.81 4.58 -19.33
C GLN A 13 12.37 6.02 -19.42
N SER A 14 11.62 7.02 -18.95
CA SER A 14 12.09 8.40 -18.98
C SER A 14 13.18 8.64 -17.93
N GLU A 15 14.08 9.58 -18.18
CA GLU A 15 15.10 9.97 -17.20
C GLU A 15 14.49 10.41 -15.86
N SER A 16 13.35 11.10 -15.91
CA SER A 16 12.59 11.47 -14.70
C SER A 16 12.14 10.25 -13.88
N SER A 17 11.79 9.14 -14.55
CA SER A 17 11.48 7.87 -13.88
C SER A 17 12.71 7.33 -13.16
N SER A 18 13.84 7.29 -13.85
CA SER A 18 15.13 6.83 -13.30
C SER A 18 15.57 7.66 -12.09
N PHE A 19 15.45 8.99 -12.16
CA PHE A 19 15.79 9.87 -11.03
C PHE A 19 14.91 9.62 -9.81
N ARG A 20 13.60 9.46 -10.01
CA ARG A 20 12.67 9.13 -8.92
C ARG A 20 12.99 7.77 -8.30
N LEU A 21 13.31 6.77 -9.12
CA LEU A 21 13.72 5.46 -8.63
C LEU A 21 15.00 5.55 -7.78
N ALA A 22 16.03 6.21 -8.30
CA ALA A 22 17.29 6.41 -7.59
C ALA A 22 17.08 7.15 -6.26
N SER A 23 16.30 8.24 -6.27
CA SER A 23 15.92 9.01 -5.08
C SER A 23 15.21 8.13 -4.04
N VAL A 24 14.23 7.31 -4.45
CA VAL A 24 13.52 6.39 -3.56
C VAL A 24 14.46 5.34 -2.96
N VAL A 25 15.38 4.79 -3.76
CA VAL A 25 16.38 3.82 -3.27
C VAL A 25 17.28 4.47 -2.23
N CYS A 26 17.79 5.67 -2.49
CA CYS A 26 18.60 6.41 -1.53
C CYS A 26 17.84 6.73 -0.24
N THR A 27 16.60 7.25 -0.33
CA THR A 27 15.77 7.53 0.84
C THR A 27 15.48 6.26 1.65
N LYS A 28 15.29 5.11 1.01
CA LYS A 28 15.07 3.84 1.72
C LYS A 28 16.31 3.38 2.47
N ASN A 29 17.46 3.39 1.80
CA ASN A 29 18.70 2.84 2.36
C ASN A 29 19.33 3.78 3.38
N HIS A 30 19.36 5.08 3.09
CA HIS A 30 20.10 6.08 3.87
C HIS A 30 19.19 7.02 4.67
N GLY A 31 17.88 7.08 4.38
CA GLY A 31 17.00 8.09 4.97
C GLY A 31 17.08 9.42 4.24
N GLU A 32 16.35 10.43 4.71
CA GLU A 32 16.32 11.76 4.11
C GLU A 32 17.64 12.52 4.27
N THR A 33 18.51 12.07 5.17
CA THR A 33 19.88 12.57 5.32
C THR A 33 20.74 12.45 4.05
N TYR A 34 20.43 11.52 3.13
CA TYR A 34 21.16 11.40 1.86
C TYR A 34 21.18 12.70 1.04
N LEU A 35 20.09 13.50 1.11
CA LEU A 35 20.03 14.78 0.38
C LEU A 35 21.06 15.78 0.90
N ILE A 36 21.35 15.75 2.20
CA ILE A 36 22.38 16.59 2.82
C ILE A 36 23.76 16.17 2.31
N GLU A 37 24.01 14.87 2.22
CA GLU A 37 25.28 14.32 1.73
C GLU A 37 25.50 14.64 0.24
N VAL A 38 24.48 14.41 -0.59
CA VAL A 38 24.52 14.76 -2.02
C VAL A 38 24.79 16.25 -2.20
N ARG A 39 24.13 17.10 -1.40
CA ARG A 39 24.32 18.55 -1.47
C ARG A 39 25.73 18.97 -1.08
N LYS A 40 26.31 18.37 -0.03
CA LYS A 40 27.72 18.58 0.35
C LYS A 40 28.68 18.13 -0.76
N ASN A 41 28.43 16.97 -1.37
CA ASN A 41 29.26 16.44 -2.46
C ASN A 41 29.25 17.33 -3.71
N LEU A 42 28.13 18.03 -3.94
CA LEU A 42 28.00 19.05 -5.00
C LEU A 42 28.60 20.40 -4.62
N GLY A 43 29.24 20.54 -3.45
CA GLY A 43 29.77 21.81 -2.95
C GLY A 43 28.69 22.83 -2.56
N LEU A 44 27.44 22.39 -2.40
CA LEU A 44 26.31 23.23 -2.05
C LEU A 44 26.10 23.24 -0.53
N THR A 45 25.79 24.41 0.03
CA THR A 45 25.46 24.54 1.45
C THR A 45 24.16 23.80 1.75
N PRO A 46 24.12 22.83 2.68
CA PRO A 46 22.97 21.95 2.89
C PRO A 46 21.69 22.67 3.36
N GLY A 47 21.81 23.86 3.94
CA GLY A 47 20.69 24.63 4.48
C GLY A 47 20.20 24.08 5.83
N GLN A 48 19.97 24.99 6.77
CA GLN A 48 19.54 24.63 8.13
C GLN A 48 18.17 23.94 8.13
N TYR A 49 17.21 24.46 7.37
CA TYR A 49 15.86 23.89 7.26
C TYR A 49 15.85 22.48 6.67
N ALA A 50 16.64 22.22 5.62
CA ALA A 50 16.73 20.89 5.03
C ALA A 50 17.31 19.88 6.03
N SER A 51 18.30 20.31 6.83
CA SER A 51 18.90 19.48 7.86
C SER A 51 17.92 19.14 9.00
N LEU A 52 17.10 20.11 9.43
CA LEU A 52 16.05 19.88 10.41
C LEU A 52 14.96 18.95 9.86
N TYR A 53 14.53 19.20 8.63
CA TYR A 53 13.52 18.39 7.94
C TYR A 53 13.96 16.92 7.84
N ALA A 54 15.19 16.68 7.35
CA ALA A 54 15.71 15.32 7.22
C ALA A 54 15.69 14.56 8.55
N LYS A 55 16.14 15.19 9.64
CA LYS A 55 16.10 14.61 10.98
C LYS A 55 14.67 14.27 11.44
N LEU A 56 13.72 15.18 11.22
CA LEU A 56 12.32 14.95 11.61
C LEU A 56 11.70 13.77 10.87
N PHE A 57 11.96 13.66 9.57
CA PHE A 57 11.45 12.58 8.74
C PHE A 57 12.10 11.24 9.08
N ASP A 58 13.42 11.22 9.26
CA ASP A 58 14.14 10.00 9.65
C ASP A 58 13.69 9.49 11.02
N ASN A 59 13.51 10.39 12.00
CA ASN A 59 12.96 10.02 13.31
C ASN A 59 11.54 9.46 13.20
N THR A 60 10.70 10.05 12.34
CA THR A 60 9.34 9.57 12.10
C THR A 60 9.36 8.20 11.43
N ARG A 61 10.28 7.98 10.49
CA ARG A 61 10.46 6.69 9.81
C ARG A 61 10.86 5.60 10.79
N VAL A 62 11.83 5.86 11.66
CA VAL A 62 12.27 4.91 12.70
C VAL A 62 11.11 4.53 13.61
N LYS A 63 10.39 5.52 14.17
CA LYS A 63 9.22 5.27 15.02
C LYS A 63 8.14 4.46 14.31
N ARG A 64 7.91 4.69 13.01
CA ARG A 64 6.94 3.91 12.21
C ARG A 64 7.41 2.46 12.03
N SER A 65 8.70 2.25 11.81
CA SER A 65 9.30 0.91 11.70
C SER A 65 9.12 0.13 13.00
N GLU A 66 9.53 0.71 14.12
CA GLU A 66 9.38 0.12 15.46
C GLU A 66 7.91 -0.23 15.74
N ASN A 67 7.00 0.72 15.49
CA ASN A 67 5.57 0.49 15.66
C ASN A 67 5.02 -0.61 14.75
N SER A 68 5.58 -0.80 13.56
CA SER A 68 5.10 -1.81 12.61
C SER A 68 5.40 -3.24 13.05
N GLU A 69 6.44 -3.43 13.86
CA GLU A 69 6.87 -4.71 14.42
C GLU A 69 6.09 -5.08 15.69
N LEU A 70 5.44 -4.10 16.33
CA LEU A 70 4.67 -4.35 17.54
C LEU A 70 3.48 -5.30 17.29
N PRO A 71 3.24 -6.27 18.19
CA PRO A 71 2.12 -7.21 18.06
C PRO A 71 0.76 -6.50 18.11
N VAL A 72 0.67 -5.37 18.83
CA VAL A 72 -0.53 -4.53 18.90
C VAL A 72 -0.92 -4.00 17.52
N THR A 73 0.07 -3.59 16.70
CA THR A 73 -0.16 -3.10 15.35
C THR A 73 -0.68 -4.21 14.43
N LYS A 74 -0.15 -5.45 14.57
CA LYS A 74 -0.67 -6.61 13.85
C LYS A 74 -2.12 -6.94 14.26
N LYS A 75 -2.40 -6.99 15.57
CA LYS A 75 -3.75 -7.23 16.11
C LYS A 75 -4.74 -6.19 15.59
N ARG A 76 -4.38 -4.91 15.65
CA ARG A 76 -5.20 -3.80 15.11
C ARG A 76 -5.45 -3.96 13.60
N ARG A 77 -4.44 -4.37 12.82
CA ARG A 77 -4.62 -4.61 11.38
C ARG A 77 -5.66 -5.70 11.12
N ILE A 78 -5.60 -6.79 11.88
CA ILE A 78 -6.55 -7.91 11.77
C ILE A 78 -7.95 -7.46 12.17
N SER A 79 -8.11 -6.75 13.30
CA SER A 79 -9.42 -6.28 13.75
C SER A 79 -10.07 -5.34 12.73
N MET A 80 -9.31 -4.39 12.18
CA MET A 80 -9.80 -3.47 11.14
C MET A 80 -10.17 -4.22 9.84
N ALA A 81 -9.46 -5.30 9.49
CA ALA A 81 -9.81 -6.12 8.34
C ALA A 81 -11.14 -6.86 8.55
N GLN A 82 -11.33 -7.43 9.75
CA GLN A 82 -12.58 -8.09 10.13
C GLN A 82 -13.76 -7.12 10.15
N GLU A 83 -13.57 -5.90 10.68
CA GLU A 83 -14.61 -4.87 10.68
C GLU A 83 -15.04 -4.48 9.26
N ARG A 84 -14.07 -4.29 8.35
CA ARG A 84 -14.36 -4.03 6.94
C ARG A 84 -15.13 -5.17 6.28
N GLU A 85 -14.77 -6.41 6.58
CA GLU A 85 -15.47 -7.59 6.07
C GLU A 85 -16.90 -7.68 6.60
N LYS A 86 -17.10 -7.42 7.90
CA LYS A 86 -18.43 -7.37 8.52
C LYS A 86 -19.31 -6.30 7.89
N LEU A 87 -18.76 -5.10 7.67
CA LEU A 87 -19.46 -4.01 6.98
C LEU A 87 -19.81 -4.39 5.55
N LYS A 88 -18.88 -5.01 4.82
CA LYS A 88 -19.12 -5.49 3.46
C LYS A 88 -20.26 -6.50 3.42
N LYS A 89 -20.23 -7.53 4.27
CA LYS A 89 -21.29 -8.55 4.39
C LYS A 89 -22.65 -7.94 4.74
N LYS A 90 -22.67 -6.96 5.65
CA LYS A 90 -23.90 -6.24 6.00
C LYS A 90 -24.45 -5.47 4.78
N ASN A 91 -23.61 -4.77 4.04
CA ASN A 91 -24.05 -4.06 2.85
C ASN A 91 -24.55 -5.02 1.77
N GLU A 92 -23.82 -6.11 1.50
CA GLU A 92 -24.25 -7.16 0.56
C GLU A 92 -25.60 -7.78 0.97
N SER A 93 -25.84 -7.98 2.27
CA SER A 93 -27.12 -8.48 2.77
C SER A 93 -28.28 -7.50 2.58
N ILE A 94 -28.01 -6.18 2.64
CA ILE A 94 -29.02 -5.13 2.41
C ILE A 94 -29.32 -5.00 0.92
N GLU A 95 -28.29 -5.09 0.07
CA GLU A 95 -28.41 -5.00 -1.39
C GLU A 95 -29.12 -6.24 -2.00
N GLY A 96 -29.06 -7.39 -1.33
CA GLY A 96 -29.75 -8.61 -1.78
C GLY A 96 -29.19 -9.16 -3.11
N VAL A 97 -30.02 -9.87 -3.88
CA VAL A 97 -29.62 -10.58 -5.13
C VAL A 97 -29.23 -9.65 -6.29
N GLN A 98 -29.13 -8.34 -6.08
CA GLN A 98 -28.74 -7.36 -7.11
C GLN A 98 -27.35 -7.61 -7.71
N TYR A 99 -26.48 -8.33 -7.00
CA TYR A 99 -25.14 -8.71 -7.45
C TYR A 99 -25.00 -10.21 -7.72
N ARG A 100 -25.98 -10.83 -8.39
CA ARG A 100 -25.69 -12.11 -9.07
C ARG A 100 -24.54 -11.85 -10.06
N CYS A 101 -23.42 -12.52 -9.84
CA CYS A 101 -22.31 -12.52 -10.76
C CYS A 101 -22.81 -13.04 -12.12
N ASN A 102 -22.94 -12.19 -13.13
CA ASN A 102 -23.28 -12.60 -14.50
C ASN A 102 -22.16 -13.43 -15.17
N VAL A 103 -21.12 -13.81 -14.44
CA VAL A 103 -20.08 -14.73 -14.92
C VAL A 103 -20.44 -16.12 -14.43
N ALA A 104 -21.35 -16.77 -15.17
CA ALA A 104 -21.52 -18.21 -15.12
C ALA A 104 -20.22 -18.86 -15.64
N PHE A 105 -19.48 -19.51 -14.75
CA PHE A 105 -18.68 -20.66 -15.15
C PHE A 105 -19.64 -21.85 -15.06
N SER A 106 -20.11 -22.33 -16.21
CA SER A 106 -20.82 -23.62 -16.41
C SER A 106 -20.20 -24.74 -15.54
N ASP A 107 -20.90 -25.66 -14.89
CA ASP A 107 -22.31 -26.05 -14.82
C ASP A 107 -22.60 -26.65 -13.42
N SER A 108 -23.89 -26.77 -13.09
CA SER A 108 -24.50 -27.41 -11.89
C SER A 108 -24.28 -26.71 -10.54
N CYS A 109 -25.05 -25.65 -10.29
CA CYS A 109 -25.60 -25.40 -8.96
C CYS A 109 -27.03 -25.93 -8.99
N GLU A 110 -27.21 -27.22 -8.72
CA GLU A 110 -28.53 -27.78 -8.45
C GLU A 110 -28.99 -27.23 -7.10
N ASP A 111 -30.02 -26.38 -7.15
CA ASP A 111 -30.78 -25.92 -6.00
C ASP A 111 -31.56 -27.11 -5.43
N SER A 112 -31.03 -27.80 -4.41
CA SER A 112 -31.84 -28.68 -3.57
C SER A 112 -32.36 -27.89 -2.37
N PHE A 113 -33.44 -27.13 -2.61
CA PHE A 113 -34.38 -26.75 -1.56
C PHE A 113 -35.11 -28.02 -1.08
N GLY A 114 -35.04 -28.32 0.21
CA GLY A 114 -35.86 -29.38 0.81
C GLY A 114 -35.44 -29.78 2.21
N PHE A 115 -35.99 -29.10 3.21
CA PHE A 115 -36.47 -29.77 4.43
C PHE A 115 -37.52 -28.87 5.11
N ASP A 116 -38.79 -29.20 4.88
CA ASP A 116 -39.91 -28.84 5.75
C ASP A 116 -40.10 -29.95 6.80
N ASP A 117 -40.65 -29.53 7.95
CA ASP A 117 -41.02 -30.21 9.21
C ASP A 117 -39.94 -30.33 10.32
#